data_AF-A0AAE9YGF1-F1
#
_entry.id   AF-A0AAE9YGF1-F1
#
_cell.length_a   1.000
_cell.length_b   1.000
_cell.length_c   1.000
_cell.angle_alpha   90.00
_cell.angle_beta   90.00
_cell.angle_gamma   90.00
#
_symmetry.space_group_name_H-M   'P 1'
#
loop_
_entity.id
_entity.type
_entity.pdbx_description
1 polymer ?
#
loop_
_entity_poly.entity_id
_entity_poly.type
_entity_poly.pdbx_seq_one_letter_code
_entity_poly.pdbx_strand_id
1 'polypeptide(L)'
;MFGLALTLGIVISWILGVWAAWTLIFASAEGSVVEAATSRPTDLNGKAYFAGYSVLTLGNGELEPTSASWRMATLAAAGTGLGLVTLAVTYILNIVQAGNRRRSLATVIWTLGDTPQDIVERAHEDPTNVSQQLWSLIDPLAMVREQHVAFPVLHYLHATDRRRALPVQVAKLADAVQRLRGERTGDDLSPSVLASTARALGEYARTVGAYVPTDADPLGDDGIEPGRLLRSAGWDVPDRP
;
A
#
# COMPACT_ATOMS: atom_id res chain seq x y z
N MET A 1 6.37 -11.10 -2.62
CA MET A 1 5.17 -11.98 -2.68
C MET A 1 4.32 -11.90 -1.41
N PHE A 2 4.90 -11.67 -0.23
CA PHE A 2 4.18 -11.61 1.06
C PHE A 2 3.03 -10.56 1.12
N GLY A 3 3.23 -9.34 0.61
CA GLY A 3 2.18 -8.31 0.64
C GLY A 3 0.92 -8.61 -0.20
N LEU A 4 1.05 -9.35 -1.31
CA LEU A 4 -0.12 -9.79 -2.09
C LEU A 4 -0.91 -10.86 -1.32
N ALA A 5 -0.21 -11.81 -0.69
CA ALA A 5 -0.84 -12.84 0.13
C ALA A 5 -1.60 -12.23 1.32
N LEU A 6 -1.02 -11.23 1.99
CA LEU A 6 -1.70 -10.51 3.08
C LEU A 6 -2.96 -9.78 2.60
N THR A 7 -2.88 -9.10 1.46
CA THR A 7 -4.03 -8.39 0.86
C THR A 7 -5.15 -9.36 0.51
N LEU A 8 -4.82 -10.50 -0.11
CA LEU A 8 -5.78 -11.55 -0.41
C LEU A 8 -6.37 -12.16 0.86
N GLY A 9 -5.56 -12.37 1.91
CA GLY A 9 -6.01 -12.84 3.21
C GLY A 9 -7.04 -11.92 3.85
N ILE A 10 -6.84 -10.59 3.78
CA ILE A 10 -7.80 -9.59 4.27
C ILE A 10 -9.13 -9.71 3.51
N VAL A 11 -9.09 -9.75 2.17
CA VAL A 11 -10.29 -9.88 1.34
C VAL A 11 -11.04 -11.19 1.63
N ILE A 12 -10.32 -12.30 1.75
CA ILE A 12 -10.89 -13.60 2.10
C ILE A 12 -11.55 -13.53 3.48
N SER A 13 -10.92 -12.88 4.47
CA SER A 13 -11.50 -12.72 5.81
C SER A 13 -12.82 -11.94 5.80
N TRP A 14 -12.94 -10.92 4.94
CA TRP A 14 -14.18 -10.17 4.77
C TRP A 14 -15.28 -11.04 4.15
N ILE A 15 -14.97 -11.79 3.10
CA ILE A 15 -15.91 -12.72 2.45
C ILE A 15 -16.39 -13.77 3.44
N LEU A 16 -15.47 -14.39 4.18
CA LEU A 16 -15.80 -15.38 5.20
C LEU A 16 -16.63 -14.78 6.35
N GLY A 17 -16.32 -13.55 6.78
CA GLY A 17 -17.08 -12.86 7.81
C GLY A 17 -18.53 -12.57 7.40
N VAL A 18 -18.74 -12.05 6.19
CA VAL A 18 -20.08 -11.79 5.64
C VAL A 18 -20.83 -13.09 5.39
N TRP A 19 -20.15 -14.10 4.84
CA TRP A 19 -20.73 -15.43 4.66
C TRP A 19 -21.17 -16.06 5.99
N ALA A 20 -20.33 -15.99 7.03
CA ALA A 20 -20.67 -16.49 8.35
C ALA A 20 -21.84 -15.73 8.97
N ALA A 21 -21.87 -14.39 8.85
CA ALA A 21 -22.97 -13.57 9.35
C ALA A 21 -24.32 -13.96 8.70
N TRP A 22 -24.37 -14.09 7.38
CA TRP A 22 -25.59 -14.51 6.69
C TRP A 22 -25.96 -15.96 6.99
N THR A 23 -24.99 -16.85 7.11
CA THR A 23 -25.22 -18.24 7.55
C THR A 23 -25.91 -18.27 8.90
N LEU A 24 -25.44 -17.48 9.88
CA LEU A 24 -26.05 -17.37 11.20
C LEU A 24 -27.45 -16.76 11.15
N ILE A 25 -27.66 -15.74 10.31
CA ILE A 25 -28.99 -15.13 10.10
C ILE A 25 -29.98 -16.17 9.58
N PHE A 26 -29.62 -16.97 8.57
CA PHE A 26 -30.51 -18.02 8.07
C PHE A 26 -30.64 -19.18 9.08
N ALA A 27 -29.61 -19.50 9.85
CA ALA A 27 -29.66 -20.51 10.90
C ALA A 27 -30.64 -20.15 12.04
N SER A 28 -30.92 -18.86 12.25
CA SER A 28 -31.78 -18.38 13.34
C SER A 28 -33.22 -18.91 13.31
N ALA A 29 -33.73 -19.32 12.15
CA ALA A 29 -35.05 -19.93 12.01
C ALA A 29 -34.97 -21.22 11.21
N GLU A 30 -35.57 -22.29 11.72
CA GLU A 30 -35.56 -23.61 11.09
C GLU A 30 -36.12 -23.55 9.65
N GLY A 31 -37.27 -22.90 9.47
CA GLY A 31 -37.92 -22.73 8.17
C GLY A 31 -37.50 -21.49 7.39
N SER A 32 -36.29 -20.95 7.55
CA SER A 32 -35.83 -19.79 6.76
C SER A 32 -35.62 -20.12 5.28
N VAL A 33 -35.07 -21.31 5.03
CA VAL A 33 -34.69 -21.81 3.71
C VAL A 33 -35.16 -23.25 3.58
N VAL A 34 -35.77 -23.58 2.44
CA VAL A 34 -36.27 -24.91 2.12
C VAL A 34 -35.72 -25.39 0.78
N GLU A 35 -35.69 -26.71 0.59
CA GLU A 35 -35.45 -27.29 -0.73
C GLU A 35 -36.61 -26.97 -1.68
N ALA A 36 -36.30 -26.45 -2.87
CA ALA A 36 -37.32 -26.10 -3.86
C ALA A 36 -38.17 -27.30 -4.29
N ALA A 37 -37.55 -28.49 -4.41
CA ALA A 37 -38.23 -29.69 -4.89
C ALA A 37 -39.13 -30.36 -3.83
N THR A 38 -38.74 -30.31 -2.55
CA THR A 38 -39.41 -31.07 -1.48
C THR A 38 -40.12 -30.19 -0.47
N SER A 39 -39.89 -28.87 -0.50
CA SER A 39 -40.35 -27.89 0.50
C SER A 39 -39.95 -28.24 1.94
N ARG A 40 -38.92 -29.08 2.12
CA ARG A 40 -38.43 -29.46 3.46
C ARG A 40 -37.42 -28.44 3.97
N PRO A 41 -37.47 -28.09 5.27
CA PRO A 41 -36.44 -27.24 5.88
C PRO A 41 -35.07 -27.86 5.70
N THR A 42 -34.10 -27.04 5.29
CA THR A 42 -32.72 -27.48 5.11
C THR A 42 -31.93 -27.41 6.42
N ASP A 43 -30.86 -28.20 6.51
CA ASP A 43 -29.97 -28.24 7.66
C ASP A 43 -29.01 -27.03 7.69
N LEU A 44 -28.14 -26.96 8.70
CA LEU A 44 -27.18 -25.85 8.83
C LEU A 44 -26.23 -25.76 7.62
N ASN A 45 -25.83 -26.91 7.07
CA ASN A 45 -24.94 -26.95 5.91
C ASN A 45 -25.63 -26.42 4.66
N GLY A 46 -26.90 -26.79 4.44
CA GLY A 46 -27.72 -26.23 3.37
C GLY A 46 -27.93 -24.72 3.51
N LYS A 47 -28.11 -24.22 4.73
CA LYS A 47 -28.19 -22.76 4.99
C LYS A 47 -26.87 -22.04 4.73
N ALA A 48 -25.75 -22.65 5.08
CA ALA A 48 -24.42 -22.12 4.81
C ALA A 48 -24.12 -22.10 3.30
N TYR A 49 -24.54 -23.14 2.58
CA TYR A 49 -24.48 -23.20 1.12
C TYR A 49 -25.39 -22.14 0.47
N PHE A 50 -26.62 -21.97 0.96
CA PHE A 50 -27.56 -20.92 0.54
C PHE A 50 -26.99 -19.53 0.71
N ALA A 51 -26.43 -19.23 1.89
CA ALA A 51 -25.77 -17.97 2.17
C ALA A 51 -24.60 -17.71 1.22
N GLY A 52 -23.77 -18.74 0.98
CA GLY A 52 -22.63 -18.68 0.07
C GLY A 52 -23.01 -18.27 -1.34
N TYR A 53 -23.94 -19.00 -1.97
CA TYR A 53 -24.32 -18.68 -3.34
C TYR A 53 -25.14 -17.37 -3.43
N SER A 54 -25.85 -16.97 -2.37
CA SER A 54 -26.59 -15.70 -2.35
C SER A 54 -25.64 -14.51 -2.27
N VAL A 55 -24.67 -14.53 -1.35
CA VAL A 55 -23.64 -13.49 -1.20
C VAL A 55 -22.75 -13.44 -2.45
N LEU A 56 -22.42 -14.58 -3.04
CA LEU A 56 -21.65 -14.62 -4.29
C LEU A 56 -22.49 -14.39 -5.55
N THR A 57 -23.79 -14.12 -5.41
CA THR A 57 -24.72 -13.80 -6.50
C THR A 57 -24.90 -14.91 -7.56
N LEU A 58 -24.57 -16.15 -7.22
CA LEU A 58 -24.64 -17.30 -8.13
C LEU A 58 -26.08 -17.76 -8.36
N GLY A 59 -26.91 -17.82 -7.32
CA GLY A 59 -28.37 -17.99 -7.43
C GLY A 59 -28.85 -19.28 -8.12
N ASN A 60 -28.39 -20.46 -7.69
CA ASN A 60 -28.69 -21.74 -8.35
C ASN A 60 -30.17 -22.22 -8.26
N GLY A 61 -30.99 -21.64 -7.37
CA GLY A 61 -32.42 -21.95 -7.25
C GLY A 61 -32.77 -23.30 -6.62
N GLU A 62 -31.79 -24.11 -6.19
CA GLU A 62 -32.03 -25.40 -5.51
C GLU A 62 -32.70 -25.23 -4.14
N LEU A 63 -32.43 -24.10 -3.49
CA LEU A 63 -32.93 -23.71 -2.20
C LEU A 63 -33.66 -22.38 -2.32
N GLU A 64 -34.79 -22.26 -1.64
CA GLU A 64 -35.65 -21.08 -1.72
C GLU A 64 -36.02 -20.53 -0.33
N PRO A 65 -36.09 -19.20 -0.17
CA PRO A 65 -36.61 -18.57 1.02
C PRO A 65 -38.12 -18.77 1.14
N THR A 66 -38.58 -19.19 2.32
CA THR A 66 -39.98 -19.60 2.56
C THR A 66 -40.98 -18.45 2.59
N SER A 67 -40.57 -17.27 3.06
CA SER A 67 -41.47 -16.13 3.30
C SER A 67 -41.00 -14.86 2.60
N ALA A 68 -41.88 -13.86 2.51
CA ALA A 68 -41.54 -12.55 1.96
C ALA A 68 -40.39 -11.86 2.73
N SER A 69 -40.31 -12.05 4.06
CA SER A 69 -39.20 -11.52 4.87
C SER A 69 -37.88 -12.21 4.53
N TRP A 70 -37.88 -13.54 4.38
CA TRP A 70 -36.69 -14.28 3.97
C TRP A 70 -36.27 -13.98 2.54
N ARG A 71 -37.20 -13.71 1.63
CA ARG A 71 -36.89 -13.19 0.28
C ARG A 71 -36.18 -11.85 0.33
N MET A 72 -36.63 -10.93 1.19
CA MET A 72 -35.96 -9.64 1.38
C MET A 72 -34.58 -9.81 2.03
N ALA A 73 -34.44 -10.75 2.97
CA ALA A 73 -33.15 -11.10 3.56
C ALA A 73 -32.17 -11.65 2.52
N THR A 74 -32.62 -12.52 1.61
CA THR A 74 -31.82 -13.01 0.48
C THR A 74 -31.41 -11.88 -0.46
N LEU A 75 -32.32 -10.95 -0.75
CA LEU A 75 -32.00 -9.76 -1.55
C LEU A 75 -30.94 -8.89 -0.87
N ALA A 76 -31.04 -8.69 0.45
CA ALA A 76 -30.03 -7.99 1.23
C ALA A 76 -28.69 -8.75 1.27
N ALA A 77 -28.71 -10.08 1.32
CA ALA A 77 -27.51 -10.91 1.24
C ALA A 77 -26.80 -10.75 -0.11
N ALA A 78 -27.55 -10.77 -1.21
CA ALA A 78 -27.01 -10.51 -2.54
C ALA A 78 -26.47 -9.08 -2.70
N GLY A 79 -27.21 -8.08 -2.20
CA GLY A 79 -26.78 -6.68 -2.25
C GLY A 79 -25.50 -6.42 -1.44
N THR A 80 -25.42 -6.98 -0.22
CA THR A 80 -24.21 -6.88 0.61
C THR A 80 -23.03 -7.62 -0.03
N GLY A 81 -23.26 -8.79 -0.62
CA GLY A 81 -22.25 -9.54 -1.35
C GLY A 81 -21.70 -8.81 -2.58
N LEU A 82 -22.57 -8.23 -3.40
CA LEU A 82 -22.17 -7.40 -4.55
C LEU A 82 -21.36 -6.18 -4.11
N GLY A 83 -21.81 -5.48 -3.05
CA GLY A 83 -21.07 -4.37 -2.47
C GLY A 83 -19.70 -4.79 -1.95
N LEU A 84 -19.62 -5.96 -1.31
CA LEU A 84 -18.39 -6.53 -0.79
C LEU A 84 -17.39 -6.86 -1.91
N VAL A 85 -17.83 -7.50 -2.99
CA VAL A 85 -16.97 -7.81 -4.15
C VAL A 85 -16.45 -6.52 -4.78
N THR A 86 -17.32 -5.53 -4.96
CA THR A 86 -16.93 -4.21 -5.52
C THR A 86 -15.87 -3.54 -4.64
N LEU A 87 -16.08 -3.54 -3.32
CA LEU A 87 -15.13 -3.00 -2.35
C LEU A 87 -13.80 -3.76 -2.37
N ALA A 88 -13.85 -5.09 -2.42
CA ALA A 88 -12.67 -5.95 -2.48
C ALA A 88 -11.82 -5.67 -3.73
N VAL A 89 -12.45 -5.61 -4.91
CA VAL A 89 -11.77 -5.26 -6.16
C VAL A 89 -11.16 -3.87 -6.07
N THR A 90 -11.92 -2.88 -5.59
CA THR A 90 -11.43 -1.50 -5.43
C THR A 90 -10.23 -1.43 -4.50
N TYR A 91 -10.29 -2.14 -3.37
CA TYR A 91 -9.20 -2.21 -2.40
C TYR A 91 -7.93 -2.83 -2.99
N ILE A 92 -8.06 -3.97 -3.69
CA ILE A 92 -6.94 -4.63 -4.37
C ILE A 92 -6.32 -3.68 -5.41
N LEU A 93 -7.14 -3.03 -6.23
CA LEU A 93 -6.66 -2.09 -7.25
C LEU A 93 -5.91 -0.92 -6.61
N ASN A 94 -6.44 -0.33 -5.54
CA ASN A 94 -5.78 0.77 -4.83
C ASN A 94 -4.41 0.37 -4.27
N ILE A 95 -4.30 -0.83 -3.70
CA ILE A 95 -3.02 -1.36 -3.20
C ILE A 95 -2.03 -1.59 -4.33
N VAL A 96 -2.46 -2.22 -5.42
CA VAL A 96 -1.59 -2.48 -6.58
C VAL A 96 -1.10 -1.17 -7.19
N GLN A 97 -1.99 -0.19 -7.34
CA GLN A 97 -1.62 1.14 -7.85
C GLN A 97 -0.65 1.86 -6.92
N ALA A 98 -0.86 1.83 -5.61
CA ALA A 98 0.07 2.42 -4.64
C ALA A 98 1.46 1.76 -4.71
N GLY A 99 1.52 0.43 -4.84
CA GLY A 99 2.77 -0.29 -5.07
C GLY A 99 3.48 0.09 -6.38
N ASN A 100 2.72 0.27 -7.47
CA ASN A 100 3.26 0.73 -8.75
C ASN A 100 3.81 2.15 -8.69
N ARG A 101 3.13 3.08 -8.01
CA ARG A 101 3.60 4.47 -7.82
C ARG A 101 4.94 4.51 -7.08
N ARG A 102 5.10 3.72 -6.02
CA ARG A 102 6.38 3.61 -5.29
C ARG A 102 7.52 3.12 -6.18
N ARG A 103 7.28 2.07 -6.97
CA ARG A 103 8.28 1.52 -7.90
C ARG A 103 8.63 2.50 -9.02
N SER A 104 7.63 3.21 -9.53
CA SER A 104 7.83 4.27 -10.51
C SER A 104 8.72 5.37 -9.94
N LEU A 105 8.39 5.90 -8.76
CA LEU A 105 9.19 6.95 -8.11
C LEU A 105 10.63 6.49 -7.84
N ALA A 106 10.82 5.26 -7.35
CA ALA A 106 12.15 4.69 -7.17
C ALA A 106 12.94 4.65 -8.49
N THR A 107 12.27 4.32 -9.60
CA THR A 107 12.90 4.26 -10.93
C THR A 107 13.27 5.65 -11.44
N VAL A 108 12.41 6.66 -11.24
CA VAL A 108 12.71 8.06 -11.59
C VAL A 108 13.91 8.57 -10.80
N ILE A 109 13.96 8.32 -9.48
CA ILE A 109 15.13 8.69 -8.66
C ILE A 109 16.39 7.92 -9.11
N TRP A 110 16.24 6.66 -9.51
CA TRP A 110 17.35 5.87 -10.05
C TRP A 110 17.93 6.49 -11.33
N THR A 111 17.09 7.04 -12.22
CA THR A 111 17.56 7.66 -13.47
C THR A 111 18.39 8.93 -13.30
N LEU A 112 18.38 9.57 -12.12
CA LEU A 112 19.25 10.72 -11.84
C LEU A 112 20.74 10.33 -11.76
N GLY A 113 21.05 9.07 -11.42
CA GLY A 113 22.42 8.57 -11.31
C GLY A 113 22.50 7.29 -10.49
N ASP A 114 23.49 6.44 -10.76
CA ASP A 114 23.62 5.15 -10.07
C ASP A 114 24.15 5.36 -8.64
N THR A 115 25.07 6.31 -8.46
CA THR A 115 25.64 6.69 -7.16
C THR A 115 25.26 8.13 -6.76
N PRO A 116 25.35 8.51 -5.46
CA PRO A 116 25.17 9.89 -5.06
C PRO A 116 26.19 10.83 -5.72
N GLN A 117 27.41 10.35 -6.00
CA GLN A 117 28.45 11.09 -6.71
C GLN A 117 28.07 11.37 -8.16
N ASP A 118 27.53 10.38 -8.88
CA ASP A 118 27.07 10.58 -10.27
C ASP A 118 25.98 11.66 -10.35
N ILE A 119 25.12 11.74 -9.33
CA ILE A 119 24.07 12.76 -9.25
C ILE A 119 24.68 14.14 -9.03
N VAL A 120 25.69 14.25 -8.17
CA VAL A 120 26.43 15.49 -7.93
C VAL A 120 27.17 15.93 -9.20
N GLU A 121 27.89 15.02 -9.86
CA GLU A 121 28.61 15.29 -11.11
C GLU A 121 27.66 15.79 -12.20
N ARG A 122 26.52 15.13 -12.42
CA ARG A 122 25.48 15.61 -13.35
C ARG A 122 24.92 16.97 -12.97
N ALA A 123 24.77 17.25 -11.68
CA ALA A 123 24.28 18.53 -11.20
C ALA A 123 25.28 19.67 -11.48
N HIS A 124 26.58 19.37 -11.50
CA HIS A 124 27.62 20.31 -11.92
C HIS A 124 27.66 20.47 -13.45
N GLU A 125 27.38 19.43 -14.22
CA GLU A 125 27.34 19.49 -15.69
C GLU A 125 26.12 20.25 -16.24
N ASP A 126 24.93 19.99 -15.70
CA ASP A 126 23.66 20.63 -16.11
C ASP A 126 22.78 20.96 -14.89
N PRO A 127 23.10 22.06 -14.17
CA PRO A 127 22.40 22.45 -12.95
C PRO A 127 20.93 22.79 -13.17
N THR A 128 20.58 23.30 -14.35
CA THR A 128 19.20 23.67 -14.68
C THR A 128 18.34 22.42 -14.86
N ASN A 129 18.84 21.43 -15.60
CA ASN A 129 18.11 20.19 -15.84
C ASN A 129 17.92 19.40 -14.56
N VAL A 130 18.97 19.23 -13.76
CA VAL A 130 18.86 18.56 -12.46
C VAL A 130 17.90 19.31 -11.53
N SER A 131 17.93 20.64 -11.50
CA SER A 131 16.97 21.42 -10.71
C SER A 131 15.51 21.16 -11.13
N GLN A 132 15.22 21.05 -12.43
CA GLN A 132 13.87 20.70 -12.92
C GLN A 132 13.47 19.28 -12.54
N GLN A 133 14.39 18.32 -12.67
CA GLN A 133 14.14 16.93 -12.25
C GLN A 133 13.86 16.85 -10.75
N LEU A 134 14.64 17.53 -9.90
CA LEU A 134 14.42 17.60 -8.46
C LEU A 134 13.08 18.24 -8.10
N TRP A 135 12.70 19.35 -8.75
CA TRP A 135 11.37 19.95 -8.58
C TRP A 135 10.24 18.97 -8.90
N SER A 136 10.36 18.22 -9.99
CA SER A 136 9.34 17.26 -10.43
C SER A 136 9.13 16.09 -9.45
N LEU A 137 10.08 15.85 -8.54
CA LEU A 137 10.02 14.80 -7.54
C LEU A 137 9.25 15.19 -6.27
N ILE A 138 9.05 16.49 -6.01
CA ILE A 138 8.45 16.98 -4.76
C ILE A 138 7.01 16.48 -4.61
N ASP A 139 6.17 16.62 -5.65
CA ASP A 139 4.77 16.18 -5.59
C ASP A 139 4.65 14.64 -5.48
N PRO A 140 5.37 13.83 -6.27
CA PRO A 140 5.41 12.38 -6.08
C PRO A 140 5.87 11.95 -4.68
N LEU A 141 6.88 12.61 -4.09
CA LEU A 141 7.36 12.33 -2.74
C LEU A 141 6.28 12.62 -1.69
N ALA A 142 5.59 13.74 -1.80
CA ALA A 142 4.48 14.10 -0.93
C ALA A 142 3.31 13.11 -1.05
N MET A 143 2.94 12.70 -2.27
CA MET A 143 1.86 11.73 -2.50
C MET A 143 2.18 10.35 -1.92
N VAL A 144 3.42 9.86 -2.05
CA VAL A 144 3.79 8.54 -1.52
C VAL A 144 3.77 8.52 0.01
N ARG A 145 4.07 9.65 0.68
CA ARG A 145 3.91 9.83 2.12
C ARG A 145 2.46 9.64 2.55
N GLU A 146 1.52 10.33 1.92
CA GLU A 146 0.08 10.21 2.25
C GLU A 146 -0.43 8.78 2.03
N GLN A 147 0.01 8.12 0.95
CA GLN A 147 -0.32 6.71 0.71
C GLN A 147 0.23 5.76 1.78
N HIS A 148 1.35 6.10 2.41
CA HIS A 148 1.93 5.31 3.50
C HIS A 148 1.07 5.33 4.77
N VAL A 149 0.43 6.47 5.04
CA VAL A 149 -0.51 6.62 6.18
C VAL A 149 -1.82 5.90 5.90
N ALA A 150 -2.33 5.98 4.65
CA ALA A 150 -3.60 5.36 4.27
C ALA A 150 -3.53 3.82 4.13
N PHE A 151 -2.37 3.24 3.82
CA PHE A 151 -2.21 1.80 3.57
C PHE A 151 -0.97 1.20 4.27
N PRO A 152 -1.01 1.00 5.61
CA PRO A 152 0.10 0.43 6.38
C PRO A 152 0.56 -0.96 5.88
N VAL A 153 -0.35 -1.73 5.27
CA VAL A 153 -0.08 -3.02 4.60
C VAL A 153 1.05 -2.95 3.56
N LEU A 154 1.29 -1.77 2.97
CA LEU A 154 2.35 -1.60 1.97
C LEU A 154 3.77 -1.79 2.56
N HIS A 155 3.95 -1.77 3.89
CA HIS A 155 5.23 -2.11 4.55
C HIS A 155 5.67 -3.55 4.23
N TYR A 156 4.72 -4.46 4.04
CA TYR A 156 4.99 -5.86 3.71
C TYR A 156 5.27 -6.11 2.21
N LEU A 157 5.14 -5.10 1.36
CA LEU A 157 5.54 -5.16 -0.05
C LEU A 157 7.02 -4.79 -0.18
N HIS A 158 7.88 -5.74 0.18
CA HIS A 158 9.31 -5.63 -0.12
C HIS A 158 9.54 -5.75 -1.63
N ALA A 159 10.23 -4.77 -2.21
CA ALA A 159 10.82 -4.90 -3.53
C ALA A 159 12.12 -5.70 -3.40
N THR A 160 12.20 -6.86 -4.06
CA THR A 160 13.40 -7.72 -4.07
C THR A 160 14.59 -7.09 -4.80
N ASP A 161 14.35 -6.03 -5.58
CA ASP A 161 15.33 -5.33 -6.41
C ASP A 161 15.67 -3.96 -5.83
N ARG A 162 16.96 -3.72 -5.52
CA ARG A 162 17.49 -2.44 -5.01
C ARG A 162 17.14 -1.24 -5.90
N ARG A 163 17.02 -1.42 -7.21
CA ARG A 163 16.68 -0.34 -8.16
C ARG A 163 15.23 0.11 -8.02
N ARG A 164 14.36 -0.78 -7.51
CA ARG A 164 12.92 -0.52 -7.30
C ARG A 164 12.57 -0.30 -5.83
N ALA A 165 13.57 -0.36 -4.95
CA ALA A 165 13.43 -0.11 -3.53
C ALA A 165 13.46 1.39 -3.26
N LEU A 166 12.28 2.00 -3.09
CA LEU A 166 12.14 3.42 -2.82
C LEU A 166 12.99 3.92 -1.63
N PRO A 167 13.09 3.21 -0.48
CA PRO A 167 13.94 3.66 0.62
C PRO A 167 15.42 3.81 0.24
N VAL A 168 15.94 2.90 -0.60
CA VAL A 168 17.33 2.94 -1.08
C VAL A 168 17.56 4.15 -1.98
N GLN A 169 16.63 4.38 -2.91
CA GLN A 169 16.74 5.49 -3.86
C GLN A 169 16.57 6.84 -3.15
N VAL A 170 15.67 6.95 -2.18
CA VAL A 170 15.51 8.14 -1.34
C VAL A 170 16.76 8.42 -0.49
N ALA A 171 17.37 7.40 0.11
CA ALA A 171 18.61 7.57 0.88
C ALA A 171 19.77 8.05 -0.01
N LYS A 172 19.91 7.49 -1.21
CA LYS A 172 20.90 7.93 -2.21
C LYS A 172 20.69 9.40 -2.61
N LEU A 173 19.44 9.77 -2.89
CA LEU A 173 19.10 11.13 -3.29
C LEU A 173 19.33 12.13 -2.13
N ALA A 174 19.03 11.73 -0.90
CA ALA A 174 19.27 12.56 0.27
C ALA A 174 20.77 12.86 0.47
N ASP A 175 21.63 11.86 0.33
CA ASP A 175 23.10 12.01 0.37
C ASP A 175 23.60 12.97 -0.73
N ALA A 176 23.12 12.80 -1.97
CA ALA A 176 23.47 13.69 -3.07
C ALA A 176 23.04 15.15 -2.82
N VAL A 177 21.79 15.36 -2.38
CA VAL A 177 21.27 16.70 -2.06
C VAL A 177 22.03 17.33 -0.89
N GLN A 178 22.44 16.55 0.11
CA GLN A 178 23.23 17.05 1.23
C GLN A 178 24.62 17.53 0.78
N ARG A 179 25.28 16.79 -0.11
CA ARG A 179 26.58 17.21 -0.69
C ARG A 179 26.45 18.49 -1.51
N LEU A 180 25.44 18.57 -2.37
CA LEU A 180 25.16 19.78 -3.16
C LEU A 180 24.85 21.01 -2.30
N ARG A 181 24.33 20.82 -1.08
CA ARG A 181 24.10 21.93 -0.13
C ARG A 181 25.34 22.32 0.67
N GLY A 182 26.26 21.38 0.88
CA GLY A 182 27.51 21.61 1.60
C GLY A 182 28.60 22.22 0.72
N GLU A 183 28.59 21.89 -0.57
CA GLU A 183 29.34 22.60 -1.58
C GLU A 183 28.73 24.00 -1.74
N ARG A 184 29.54 25.06 -1.68
CA ARG A 184 29.13 26.39 -2.11
C ARG A 184 28.98 26.34 -3.64
N THR A 185 27.94 25.67 -4.12
CA THR A 185 27.63 25.59 -5.53
C THR A 185 27.39 27.02 -6.01
N GLY A 186 28.17 27.44 -7.01
CA GLY A 186 28.00 28.73 -7.67
C GLY A 186 26.57 28.91 -8.18
N ASP A 187 26.20 30.16 -8.46
CA ASP A 187 24.87 30.72 -8.75
C ASP A 187 23.86 29.91 -9.60
N ASP A 188 24.24 28.80 -10.23
CA ASP A 188 23.41 28.08 -11.20
C ASP A 188 22.41 27.08 -10.59
N LEU A 189 22.65 26.54 -9.39
CA LEU A 189 21.76 25.58 -8.75
C LEU A 189 20.90 26.25 -7.67
N SER A 190 19.59 26.35 -7.95
CA SER A 190 18.66 27.11 -7.13
C SER A 190 18.56 26.55 -5.69
N PRO A 191 18.99 27.30 -4.66
CA PRO A 191 19.03 26.80 -3.27
C PRO A 191 17.66 26.42 -2.71
N SER A 192 16.59 27.06 -3.21
CA SER A 192 15.21 26.78 -2.84
C SER A 192 14.76 25.36 -3.23
N VAL A 193 15.26 24.85 -4.36
CA VAL A 193 14.93 23.49 -4.87
C VAL A 193 15.56 22.44 -3.99
N LEU A 194 16.85 22.64 -3.66
CA LEU A 194 17.60 21.74 -2.79
C LEU A 194 16.98 21.70 -1.38
N ALA A 195 16.59 22.86 -0.84
CA ALA A 195 15.92 22.94 0.46
C ALA A 195 14.54 22.26 0.45
N SER A 196 13.73 22.48 -0.60
CA SER A 196 12.40 21.89 -0.73
C SER A 196 12.46 20.37 -0.91
N THR A 197 13.39 19.90 -1.76
CA THR A 197 13.64 18.47 -1.98
C THR A 197 14.15 17.80 -0.70
N ALA A 198 15.12 18.40 -0.01
CA ALA A 198 15.63 17.86 1.26
C ALA A 198 14.51 17.74 2.32
N ARG A 199 13.61 18.74 2.39
CA ARG A 199 12.46 18.70 3.30
C ARG A 199 11.48 17.60 2.93
N ALA A 200 11.17 17.42 1.64
CA ALA A 200 10.29 16.35 1.16
C ALA A 200 10.88 14.95 1.46
N LEU A 201 12.18 14.76 1.25
CA LEU A 201 12.88 13.52 1.58
C LEU A 201 12.90 13.25 3.09
N GLY A 202 13.13 14.28 3.91
CA GLY A 202 13.12 14.18 5.37
C GLY A 202 11.73 13.87 5.95
N GLU A 203 10.66 14.41 5.36
CA GLU A 203 9.28 14.05 5.71
C GLU A 203 8.97 12.58 5.38
N TYR A 204 9.39 12.10 4.20
CA TYR A 204 9.24 10.68 3.85
C TYR A 204 10.05 9.77 4.80
N ALA A 205 11.30 10.11 5.09
CA ALA A 205 12.16 9.38 6.02
C ALA A 205 11.53 9.21 7.40
N ARG A 206 10.94 10.27 7.97
CA ARG A 206 10.22 10.20 9.26
C ARG A 206 9.03 9.25 9.21
N THR A 207 8.27 9.23 8.11
CA THR A 207 7.15 8.29 7.97
C THR A 207 7.58 6.83 7.85
N VAL A 208 8.79 6.55 7.34
CA VAL A 208 9.35 5.20 7.28
C VAL A 208 10.00 4.80 8.61
N GLY A 209 10.71 5.73 9.25
CA GLY A 209 11.42 5.51 10.53
C GLY A 209 10.52 5.33 11.76
N ALA A 210 9.29 5.87 11.74
CA ALA A 210 8.33 5.76 12.84
C ALA A 210 7.87 4.33 13.18
N TYR A 211 8.27 3.32 12.39
CA TYR A 211 7.91 1.91 12.62
C TYR A 211 9.04 1.03 13.16
N VAL A 212 10.24 1.60 13.36
CA VAL A 212 11.32 0.94 14.10
C VAL A 212 11.40 1.61 15.48
N PRO A 213 10.97 0.95 16.57
CA PRO A 213 11.22 1.45 17.92
C PRO A 213 12.71 1.29 18.19
N THR A 214 13.47 2.33 17.88
CA THR A 214 14.83 2.53 18.41
C THR A 214 14.75 3.81 19.22
N ASP A 215 15.19 3.78 20.48
CA ASP A 215 15.10 4.87 21.47
C ASP A 215 15.95 6.12 21.14
N ALA A 216 16.27 6.35 19.86
CA ALA A 216 17.09 7.44 19.41
C ALA A 216 16.38 8.20 18.30
N ASP A 217 16.30 9.53 18.47
CA ASP A 217 15.86 10.46 17.45
C ASP A 217 16.54 10.15 16.10
N PRO A 218 15.78 9.82 15.03
CA PRO A 218 16.34 9.45 13.73
C PRO A 218 17.05 10.64 13.04
N LEU A 219 16.89 11.85 13.56
CA LEU A 219 17.51 13.08 13.08
C LEU A 219 18.22 13.76 14.26
N GLY A 220 19.41 13.29 14.62
CA GLY A 220 20.34 14.18 15.32
C GLY A 220 20.57 15.44 14.47
N ASP A 221 20.92 16.56 15.11
CA ASP A 221 21.10 17.90 14.53
C ASP A 221 22.03 17.95 13.28
N ASP A 222 22.74 16.84 12.98
CA ASP A 222 23.76 16.68 11.96
C ASP A 222 23.26 16.22 10.56
N GLY A 223 21.94 16.03 10.37
CA GLY A 223 21.35 15.79 9.05
C GLY A 223 21.03 14.32 8.70
N ILE A 224 20.71 14.06 7.43
CA ILE A 224 20.15 12.79 6.97
C ILE A 224 21.27 11.74 6.83
N GLU A 225 21.47 10.86 7.83
CA GLU A 225 22.39 9.72 7.69
C GLU A 225 21.79 8.61 6.80
N PRO A 226 22.32 8.36 5.58
CA PRO A 226 21.74 7.39 4.64
C PRO A 226 21.77 5.95 5.18
N GLY A 227 22.80 5.61 5.96
CA GLY A 227 22.95 4.30 6.59
C GLY A 227 21.90 4.01 7.67
N ARG A 228 21.41 5.04 8.39
CA ARG A 228 20.32 4.88 9.37
C ARG A 228 18.97 4.67 8.68
N LEU A 229 18.72 5.36 7.57
CA LEU A 229 17.50 5.16 6.78
C LEU A 229 17.40 3.73 6.23
N LEU A 230 18.51 3.21 5.71
CA LEU A 230 18.56 1.85 5.18
C LEU A 230 18.33 0.79 6.28
N ARG A 231 18.94 0.96 7.46
CA ARG A 231 18.69 0.09 8.62
C ARG A 231 17.24 0.17 9.10
N SER A 232 16.65 1.37 9.20
CA SER A 232 15.23 1.53 9.55
C SER A 232 14.27 0.92 8.53
N ALA A 233 14.70 0.78 7.27
CA ALA A 233 13.94 0.15 6.20
C ALA A 233 14.17 -1.38 6.11
N GLY A 234 14.87 -1.98 7.09
CA GLY A 234 15.12 -3.43 7.16
C GLY A 234 16.24 -3.92 6.23
N TRP A 235 17.08 -3.03 5.70
CA TRP A 235 18.24 -3.39 4.89
C TRP A 235 19.50 -3.47 5.74
N ASP A 236 20.18 -4.62 5.69
CA ASP A 236 21.48 -4.81 6.31
C ASP A 236 22.54 -4.08 5.48
N VAL A 237 23.12 -3.02 6.06
CA VAL A 237 24.18 -2.23 5.45
C VAL A 237 25.41 -2.42 6.34
N PRO A 238 26.52 -2.95 5.80
CA PRO A 238 27.74 -3.07 6.57
C PRO A 238 28.21 -1.68 7.02
N ASP A 239 28.57 -1.56 8.30
CA ASP A 239 29.19 -0.33 8.81
C ASP A 239 30.45 -0.04 7.99
N ARG A 240 30.58 1.20 7.51
CA ARG A 240 31.80 1.61 6.82
C ARG A 240 32.98 1.48 7.78
N PRO A 241 34.15 1.01 7.31
CA PRO A 241 35.37 1.01 8.09
C PRO A 241 35.85 2.43 8.42
#